data_AF-A0A7W0GYE2-F1
#
_entry.id   AF-A0A7W0GYE2-F1
#
_cell.length_a   1.000
_cell.length_b   1.000
_cell.length_c   1.000
_cell.angle_alpha   90.00
_cell.angle_beta   90.00
_cell.angle_gamma   90.00
#
_symmetry.space_group_name_H-M   'P 1'
#
loop_
_entity.id
_entity.type
_entity.pdbx_description
1 polymer ?
#
loop_
_entity_poly.entity_id
_entity_poly.type
_entity_poly.pdbx_seq_one_letter_code
_entity_poly.pdbx_strand_id
1 'polypeptide(L)'
;MRPEQLEALLADVAAGRVSPAAALERLRHLPYEDLDFARIDHHRALRQGQPEVVFCEGKTVEQVVAICERLAAVNDSFLGTRCTEPQAEALRDRFPR
;
A
#
# COMPACT_ATOMS: atom_id res chain seq x y z
N MET A 1 6.52 -2.56 -1.43
CA MET A 1 7.54 -3.63 -1.64
C MET A 1 7.81 -4.31 -0.31
N ARG A 2 7.85 -5.65 -0.26
CA ARG A 2 8.13 -6.40 0.99
C ARG A 2 9.64 -6.45 1.29
N PRO A 3 10.07 -6.64 2.56
CA PRO A 3 11.50 -6.69 2.92
C PRO A 3 12.31 -7.71 2.12
N GLU A 4 11.75 -8.89 1.84
CA GLU A 4 12.45 -9.96 1.11
C GLU A 4 12.70 -9.58 -0.36
N GLN A 5 11.77 -8.81 -0.94
CA GLN A 5 11.91 -8.30 -2.31
C GLN A 5 12.94 -7.18 -2.38
N LEU A 6 13.06 -6.37 -1.33
CA LEU A 6 14.09 -5.33 -1.24
C LEU A 6 15.47 -5.96 -1.07
N GLU A 7 15.60 -6.96 -0.20
CA GLU A 7 16.86 -7.68 0.00
C GLU A 7 17.33 -8.37 -1.29
N ALA A 8 16.41 -9.00 -2.03
CA ALA A 8 16.70 -9.56 -3.35
C ALA A 8 17.16 -8.50 -4.35
N LEU A 9 16.49 -7.33 -4.39
CA LEU A 9 16.87 -6.22 -5.27
C LEU A 9 18.27 -5.68 -4.91
N LEU A 10 18.59 -5.56 -3.63
CA LEU A 10 19.91 -5.11 -3.17
C LEU A 10 21.00 -6.13 -3.48
N ALA A 11 20.71 -7.43 -3.33
CA ALA A 11 21.63 -8.50 -3.72
C ALA A 11 21.88 -8.52 -5.24
N ASP A 12 20.86 -8.23 -6.05
CA ASP A 12 20.99 -8.10 -7.51
C ASP A 12 21.83 -6.88 -7.91
N VAL A 13 21.73 -5.77 -7.17
CA VAL A 13 22.60 -4.61 -7.38
C VAL A 13 24.05 -4.93 -6.99
N ALA A 14 24.26 -5.56 -5.83
CA ALA A 14 25.59 -5.95 -5.36
C ALA A 14 26.29 -6.94 -6.32
N ALA A 15 25.51 -7.83 -6.94
CA ALA A 15 26.00 -8.76 -7.94
C ALA A 15 26.14 -8.16 -9.35
N GLY A 16 25.81 -6.88 -9.54
CA GLY A 16 25.87 -6.19 -10.84
C GLY A 16 24.80 -6.64 -11.85
N ARG A 17 23.79 -7.41 -11.43
CA ARG A 17 22.67 -7.87 -12.28
C ARG A 17 21.68 -6.76 -12.59
N VAL A 18 21.56 -5.79 -11.68
CA VAL A 18 20.70 -4.61 -11.84
C VAL A 18 21.56 -3.37 -11.57
N SER A 19 21.50 -2.37 -12.46
CA SER A 19 22.19 -1.11 -12.22
C SER A 19 21.54 -0.33 -11.08
N PRO A 20 22.29 0.47 -10.30
CA PRO A 20 21.70 1.35 -9.30
C PRO A 20 20.58 2.23 -9.86
N ALA A 21 20.70 2.71 -11.11
CA ALA A 21 19.66 3.49 -11.78
C ALA A 21 18.38 2.69 -12.04
N ALA A 22 18.50 1.44 -12.50
CA ALA A 22 17.35 0.55 -12.72
C ALA A 22 16.70 0.09 -11.40
N ALA A 23 17.50 -0.11 -10.35
CA ALA A 23 16.98 -0.34 -9.01
C ALA A 23 16.22 0.89 -8.49
N LEU A 24 16.76 2.09 -8.73
CA LEU A 24 16.09 3.34 -8.38
C LEU A 24 14.74 3.51 -9.11
N GLU A 25 14.63 3.13 -10.39
CA GLU A 25 13.35 3.08 -11.12
C GLU A 25 12.35 2.14 -10.45
N ARG A 26 12.79 0.94 -10.05
CA ARG A 26 11.94 -0.04 -9.34
C ARG A 26 11.51 0.43 -7.96
N LEU A 27 12.30 1.31 -7.33
CA LEU A 27 11.98 2.00 -6.08
C LEU A 27 11.21 3.31 -6.28
N ARG A 28 11.02 3.76 -7.53
CA ARG A 28 10.46 5.08 -7.87
C ARG A 28 8.95 5.16 -7.77
N HIS A 29 8.26 4.02 -7.61
CA HIS A 29 6.90 4.03 -7.10
C HIS A 29 6.96 4.56 -5.67
N LEU A 30 6.59 5.84 -5.54
CA LEU A 30 6.81 6.68 -4.37
C LEU A 30 6.38 5.98 -3.07
N PRO A 31 7.08 6.24 -1.94
CA PRO A 31 6.71 5.73 -0.63
C PRO A 31 5.31 6.16 -0.21
N TYR A 32 4.80 7.23 -0.82
CA TYR A 32 3.47 7.75 -0.57
C TYR A 32 2.71 7.95 -1.87
N GLU A 33 1.48 7.46 -1.92
CA GLU A 33 0.51 7.82 -2.96
C GLU A 33 -0.41 8.89 -2.39
N ASP A 34 -0.46 10.06 -3.02
CA ASP A 34 -1.36 11.14 -2.62
C ASP A 34 -2.67 11.01 -3.40
N LEU A 35 -3.73 10.64 -2.70
CA LEU A 35 -5.09 10.86 -3.13
C LEU A 35 -5.50 12.23 -2.58
N ASP A 36 -6.28 13.02 -3.31
CA ASP A 36 -6.73 14.37 -2.89
C ASP A 36 -7.35 14.44 -1.47
N PHE A 37 -7.70 13.29 -0.91
CA PHE A 37 -8.32 13.08 0.40
C PHE A 37 -7.55 12.11 1.33
N ALA A 38 -6.43 11.52 0.89
CA ALA A 38 -5.62 10.60 1.69
C ALA A 38 -4.22 10.40 1.13
N ARG A 39 -3.20 10.48 1.99
CA ARG A 39 -1.82 10.12 1.65
C ARG A 39 -1.51 8.73 2.16
N ILE A 40 -1.29 7.78 1.25
CA ILE A 40 -1.09 6.35 1.52
C ILE A 40 0.41 6.04 1.57
N ASP A 41 0.96 5.69 2.72
CA ASP A 41 2.33 5.22 2.92
C ASP A 41 2.50 3.72 2.60
N HIS A 42 2.85 3.44 1.34
CA HIS A 42 3.17 2.09 0.86
C HIS A 42 4.46 1.50 1.46
N HIS A 43 5.29 2.31 2.13
CA HIS A 43 6.56 1.88 2.75
C HIS A 43 6.44 1.61 4.25
N ARG A 44 5.28 1.87 4.86
CA ARG A 44 5.09 1.60 6.30
C ARG A 44 5.32 0.14 6.66
N ALA A 45 4.89 -0.80 5.81
CA ALA A 45 5.13 -2.23 6.00
C ALA A 45 6.63 -2.56 6.07
N LEU A 46 7.46 -1.88 5.28
CA LEU A 46 8.91 -2.08 5.28
C LEU A 46 9.58 -1.50 6.52
N ARG A 47 9.05 -0.39 7.07
CA ARG A 47 9.62 0.28 8.25
C ARG A 47 9.14 -0.29 9.58
N GLN A 48 7.90 -0.79 9.63
CA GLN A 48 7.21 -1.14 10.88
C GLN A 48 6.68 -2.57 10.90
N GLY A 49 6.87 -3.34 9.83
CA GLY A 49 6.42 -4.74 9.72
C GLY A 49 4.90 -4.90 9.55
N GLN A 50 4.14 -3.81 9.48
CA GLN A 50 2.67 -3.83 9.34
C GLN A 50 2.23 -2.83 8.26
N PRO A 51 1.26 -3.21 7.40
CA PRO A 51 0.70 -2.31 6.40
C PRO A 51 -0.04 -1.13 7.04
N GLU A 52 -0.29 -0.10 6.25
CA GLU A 52 -1.00 1.07 6.74
C GLU A 52 -2.45 0.77 7.11
N VAL A 53 -2.90 1.40 8.19
CA VAL A 53 -4.28 1.30 8.69
C VAL A 53 -5.08 2.48 8.16
N VAL A 54 -6.19 2.19 7.50
CA VAL A 54 -7.13 3.19 7.00
C VAL A 54 -8.01 3.67 8.15
N PHE A 55 -7.96 4.96 8.46
CA PHE A 55 -8.89 5.59 9.40
C PHE A 55 -10.13 6.04 8.64
N CYS A 56 -11.24 5.30 8.75
CA CYS A 56 -12.41 5.48 7.88
C CYS A 56 -13.41 6.54 8.38
N GLU A 57 -13.34 6.90 9.66
CA GLU A 57 -14.22 7.91 10.26
C GLU A 57 -14.04 9.26 9.55
N GLY A 58 -15.17 9.89 9.16
CA GLY A 58 -15.19 11.17 8.45
C GLY A 58 -14.92 11.09 6.94
N LYS A 59 -14.67 9.90 6.37
CA LYS A 59 -14.50 9.70 4.91
C LYS A 59 -15.79 9.24 4.25
N THR A 60 -15.96 9.53 2.96
CA THR A 60 -17.07 8.96 2.17
C THR A 60 -16.81 7.49 1.86
N VAL A 61 -17.85 6.77 1.44
CA VAL A 61 -17.74 5.36 1.05
C VAL A 61 -16.74 5.20 -0.10
N GLU A 62 -16.83 6.06 -1.10
CA GLU A 62 -15.99 6.04 -2.30
C GLU A 62 -14.52 6.29 -1.95
N GLN A 63 -14.25 7.22 -1.04
CA GLN A 63 -12.89 7.50 -0.57
C GLN A 63 -12.29 6.29 0.16
N VAL A 64 -13.06 5.64 1.03
CA VAL A 64 -12.60 4.45 1.76
C VAL A 64 -12.30 3.31 0.80
N VAL A 65 -13.20 3.04 -0.15
CA VAL A 65 -13.00 1.99 -1.16
C VAL A 65 -11.75 2.28 -2.00
N ALA A 66 -11.59 3.50 -2.49
CA ALA A 66 -10.42 3.89 -3.29
C ALA A 66 -9.11 3.69 -2.53
N ILE A 67 -9.04 4.08 -1.25
CA ILE A 67 -7.83 3.87 -0.43
C ILE A 67 -7.53 2.38 -0.28
N CYS A 68 -8.54 1.58 0.07
CA CYS A 68 -8.39 0.14 0.26
C CYS A 68 -7.98 -0.58 -1.03
N GLU A 69 -8.45 -0.15 -2.20
CA GLU A 69 -8.02 -0.68 -3.51
C GLU A 69 -6.54 -0.46 -3.76
N ARG A 70 -6.04 0.74 -3.49
CA ARG A 70 -4.60 1.06 -3.66
C ARG A 70 -3.73 0.27 -2.69
N LEU A 71 -4.16 0.14 -1.44
CA LEU A 71 -3.46 -0.69 -0.45
C LEU A 71 -3.46 -2.17 -0.82
N ALA A 72 -4.61 -2.71 -1.24
CA ALA A 72 -4.73 -4.10 -1.68
C ALA A 72 -3.86 -4.40 -2.90
N ALA A 73 -3.78 -3.49 -3.87
CA ALA A 73 -2.97 -3.68 -5.08
C ALA A 73 -1.47 -3.84 -4.78
N VAL A 74 -0.98 -3.26 -3.68
CA VAL A 74 0.44 -3.31 -3.30
C VAL A 74 0.74 -4.39 -2.26
N ASN A 75 -0.13 -4.53 -1.25
CA ASN A 75 0.12 -5.35 -0.07
C ASN A 75 -0.76 -6.60 0.05
N ASP A 76 -1.68 -6.81 -0.90
CA ASP A 76 -2.70 -7.89 -0.89
C ASP A 76 -3.53 -7.94 0.41
N SER A 77 -3.53 -6.85 1.17
CA SER A 77 -4.23 -6.72 2.44
C SER A 77 -4.33 -5.25 2.85
N PHE A 78 -5.34 -4.94 3.65
CA PHE A 78 -5.53 -3.65 4.30
C PHE A 78 -6.30 -3.84 5.61
N LEU A 79 -6.20 -2.85 6.51
CA LEU A 79 -7.02 -2.79 7.72
C LEU A 79 -7.73 -1.44 7.78
N GLY A 80 -9.06 -1.47 7.72
CA GLY A 80 -9.91 -0.31 7.97
C GLY A 80 -10.34 -0.26 9.44
N THR A 81 -10.23 0.91 10.06
CA THR A 81 -10.70 1.16 11.44
C THR A 81 -11.84 2.16 11.44
N ARG A 82 -12.78 1.99 12.37
CA ARG A 82 -13.94 2.88 12.56
C ARG A 82 -14.80 3.04 11.31
N CYS A 83 -14.96 1.95 10.56
CA CYS A 83 -15.87 1.92 9.42
C CYS A 83 -17.32 2.09 9.90
N THR A 84 -18.08 2.92 9.20
CA THR A 84 -19.54 2.88 9.28
C THR A 84 -20.07 1.63 8.57
N GLU A 85 -21.32 1.26 8.83
CA GLU A 85 -21.95 0.09 8.20
C GLU A 85 -21.97 0.17 6.67
N PRO A 86 -22.35 1.31 6.03
CA PRO A 86 -22.26 1.45 4.57
C PRO A 86 -20.85 1.30 4.01
N GLN A 87 -19.83 1.80 4.72
CA GLN A 87 -18.43 1.65 4.31
C GLN A 87 -18.00 0.18 4.38
N ALA A 88 -18.40 -0.54 5.43
CA ALA A 88 -18.08 -1.94 5.60
C ALA A 88 -18.77 -2.82 4.54
N GLU A 89 -20.03 -2.56 4.22
CA GLU A 89 -20.76 -3.25 3.15
C GLU A 89 -20.09 -3.06 1.79
N ALA A 90 -19.81 -1.80 1.40
CA ALA A 90 -19.15 -1.51 0.13
C ALA A 90 -17.77 -2.20 0.01
N LEU A 91 -17.01 -2.29 1.11
CA LEU A 91 -15.75 -3.01 1.13
C LEU A 91 -15.94 -4.53 0.97
N ARG A 92 -16.96 -5.13 1.59
CA ARG A 92 -17.26 -6.57 1.42
C ARG A 92 -17.66 -6.89 -0.01
N ASP A 93 -18.48 -6.05 -0.62
CA ASP A 93 -18.90 -6.23 -2.02
C ASP A 93 -17.73 -6.08 -2.99
N ARG A 94 -16.81 -5.15 -2.71
CA ARG A 94 -15.66 -4.87 -3.57
C ARG A 94 -14.53 -5.89 -3.44
N PHE A 95 -14.34 -6.45 -2.25
CA PHE A 95 -13.30 -7.41 -1.91
C PHE A 95 -13.90 -8.71 -1.34
N PRO A 96 -14.65 -9.49 -2.15
CA PRO A 96 -15.19 -10.77 -1.71
C PRO A 96 -14.02 -11.72 -1.42
N ARG A 97 -13.93 -12.19 -0.18
CA ARG A 97 -12.95 -13.17 0.30
C ARG A 97 -13.66 -14.25 1.09
#